data_AF-A0A916YF11-F1
#
_entry.id   AF-A0A916YF11-F1
#
_cell.length_a   1.000
_cell.length_b   1.000
_cell.length_c   1.000
_cell.angle_alpha   90.00
_cell.angle_beta   90.00
_cell.angle_gamma   90.00
#
_symmetry.space_group_name_H-M   'P 1'
#
loop_
_entity.id
_entity.type
_entity.pdbx_description
1 polymer ?
#
loop_
_entity_poly.entity_id
_entity_poly.type
_entity_poly.pdbx_seq_one_letter_code
_entity_poly.pdbx_strand_id
1 'polypeptide(L)'
;MKNQEEIERQIDETLDALAGIERAEPRPFFQTRLEARMDIPRMQQRYAPLPKFMVRPAFVWSFLALVVLLNVGVVIRYSQKTVSEPQDASTFAKEYGLGAFDTNL
;
A
#
# COMPACT_ATOMS: atom_id res chain seq x y z
N MET A 1 27.94 -50.26 45.26
CA MET A 1 28.57 -50.06 43.94
C MET A 1 27.62 -50.64 42.92
N LYS A 2 27.15 -49.88 41.92
CA LYS A 2 26.31 -50.44 40.85
C LYS A 2 27.11 -51.57 40.19
N ASN A 3 26.50 -52.74 40.01
CA ASN A 3 27.14 -53.90 39.38
C ASN A 3 27.55 -53.52 37.94
N GLN A 4 28.76 -53.86 37.49
CA GLN A 4 29.25 -53.52 36.15
C GLN A 4 28.33 -54.07 35.03
N GLU A 5 27.77 -55.27 35.25
CA GLU A 5 26.78 -55.87 34.34
C GLU A 5 25.53 -55.01 34.16
N GLU A 6 25.10 -54.31 35.22
CA GLU A 6 23.93 -53.43 35.18
C GLU A 6 24.18 -52.21 34.29
N ILE A 7 25.44 -51.75 34.25
CA ILE A 7 25.86 -50.61 33.43
C ILE A 7 25.96 -51.03 31.96
N GLU A 8 26.59 -52.17 31.67
CA GLU A 8 26.69 -52.70 30.31
C GLU A 8 25.30 -52.96 29.71
N ARG A 9 24.40 -53.56 30.50
CA ARG A 9 23.01 -53.79 30.09
C ARG A 9 22.28 -52.49 29.73
N GLN A 10 22.46 -51.43 30.52
CA GLN A 10 21.85 -50.12 30.25
C GLN A 10 22.44 -49.47 28.99
N ILE A 11 23.73 -49.63 28.74
CA ILE A 11 24.38 -49.11 27.53
C ILE A 11 23.81 -49.80 26.29
N ASP A 12 23.76 -51.14 26.27
CA ASP A 12 23.22 -51.90 25.15
C ASP A 12 21.74 -51.57 24.91
N GLU A 13 20.93 -51.47 25.96
CA GLU A 13 19.51 -51.11 25.89
C GLU A 13 19.30 -49.69 25.31
N THR A 14 20.22 -48.76 25.61
CA THR A 14 20.18 -47.39 25.08
C THR A 14 20.58 -47.33 23.60
N LEU A 15 21.57 -48.13 23.20
CA LEU A 15 22.02 -48.21 21.81
C LEU A 15 20.98 -48.89 20.92
N ASP A 16 20.32 -49.93 21.43
CA ASP A 16 19.26 -50.64 20.72
C ASP A 16 18.01 -49.75 20.53
N ALA A 17 17.67 -48.92 21.53
CA ALA A 17 16.62 -47.92 21.41
C ALA A 17 16.89 -46.85 20.34
N LEU A 18 18.17 -46.59 20.03
CA LEU A 18 18.59 -45.62 19.02
C LEU A 18 18.66 -46.21 17.61
N ALA A 19 18.78 -47.53 17.48
CA ALA A 19 18.95 -48.23 16.20
C ALA A 19 17.73 -48.12 15.27
N GLY A 20 16.53 -47.90 15.82
CA GLY A 20 15.28 -47.74 15.06
C GLY A 20 14.93 -46.30 14.67
N ILE A 21 15.79 -45.32 14.96
CA ILE A 21 15.50 -43.91 14.67
C ILE A 21 15.79 -43.63 13.20
N GLU A 22 14.73 -43.65 12.40
CA GLU A 22 14.80 -43.20 11.02
C GLU A 22 14.85 -41.67 10.95
N ARG A 23 15.53 -41.14 9.93
CA ARG A 23 15.64 -39.70 9.73
C ARG A 23 14.24 -39.13 9.50
N ALA A 24 13.76 -38.31 10.44
CA ALA A 24 12.44 -37.71 10.34
C ALA A 24 12.35 -36.82 9.09
N GLU A 25 11.55 -37.25 8.11
CA GLU A 25 11.25 -36.42 6.95
C GLU A 25 10.25 -35.31 7.33
N PRO A 26 10.43 -34.09 6.80
CA PRO A 26 9.46 -33.03 7.01
C PRO A 26 8.12 -33.44 6.43
N ARG A 27 7.03 -33.20 7.18
CA ARG A 27 5.68 -33.44 6.71
C ARG A 27 5.45 -32.73 5.36
N PRO A 28 4.63 -33.28 4.45
CA PRO A 28 4.28 -32.61 3.20
C PRO A 28 3.83 -31.16 3.45
N PHE A 29 4.25 -30.23 2.60
CA PHE A 29 3.96 -28.79 2.71
C PHE A 29 4.57 -28.09 3.94
N PHE A 30 5.60 -28.66 4.58
CA PHE A 30 6.33 -27.97 5.65
C PHE A 30 6.99 -26.68 5.15
N GLN A 31 7.63 -26.72 3.98
CA GLN A 31 8.28 -25.56 3.36
C GLN A 31 7.28 -24.42 3.12
N THR A 32 6.13 -24.71 2.52
CA THR A 32 5.09 -23.71 2.23
C THR A 32 4.56 -23.06 3.51
N ARG A 33 4.36 -23.85 4.57
CA ARG A 33 3.91 -23.33 5.88
C ARG A 33 4.98 -22.50 6.57
N LEU A 34 6.25 -22.88 6.44
CA LEU A 34 7.37 -22.13 6.97
C LEU A 34 7.52 -20.79 6.23
N GLU A 35 7.48 -20.81 4.90
CA GLU A 35 7.57 -19.64 4.04
C GLU A 35 6.42 -18.66 4.33
N ALA A 36 5.18 -19.15 4.43
CA ALA A 36 4.04 -18.33 4.83
C ALA A 36 4.26 -17.65 6.20
N ARG A 37 4.81 -18.36 7.19
CA ARG A 37 5.11 -17.78 8.51
C ARG A 37 6.25 -16.77 8.48
N MET A 38 7.24 -16.95 7.61
CA MET A 38 8.36 -16.02 7.44
C MET A 38 7.96 -14.78 6.63
N ASP A 39 7.02 -14.92 5.70
CA ASP A 39 6.60 -13.82 4.84
C ASP A 39 5.48 -12.95 5.43
N ILE A 40 4.68 -13.45 6.38
CA ILE A 40 3.70 -12.62 7.13
C ILE A 40 4.36 -11.36 7.76
N PRO A 41 5.46 -11.46 8.53
CA PRO A 41 6.13 -10.28 9.06
C PRO A 41 6.80 -9.44 7.98
N ARG A 42 7.25 -10.04 6.87
CA ARG A 42 7.82 -9.29 5.73
C ARG A 42 6.76 -8.51 4.96
N MET A 43 5.54 -9.03 4.80
CA MET A 43 4.43 -8.28 4.23
C MET A 43 4.02 -7.11 5.14
N GLN A 44 4.01 -7.32 6.46
CA GLN A 44 3.80 -6.23 7.43
C GLN A 44 4.95 -5.21 7.46
N GLN A 45 6.17 -5.57 7.06
CA GLN A 45 7.28 -4.62 6.88
C GLN A 45 7.24 -3.92 5.52
N ARG A 46 6.75 -4.59 4.46
CA ARG A 46 6.73 -4.05 3.09
C ARG A 46 5.70 -2.94 2.92
N TYR A 47 4.62 -3.00 3.67
CA TYR A 47 3.72 -1.87 3.88
C TYR A 47 4.08 -1.26 5.22
N ALA A 48 4.59 -0.03 5.23
CA ALA A 48 4.77 0.71 6.48
C ALA A 48 3.49 0.55 7.31
N PRO A 49 3.57 0.21 8.62
CA PRO A 49 2.39 0.04 9.44
C PRO A 49 1.63 1.37 9.43
N LEU A 50 0.60 1.45 8.58
CA LEU A 50 -0.31 2.58 8.59
C LEU A 50 -0.83 2.66 10.03
N PRO A 51 -0.69 3.82 10.70
CA PRO A 51 -1.17 3.94 12.06
C PRO A 51 -2.64 3.52 12.05
N LYS A 52 -3.02 2.59 12.93
CA LYS A 52 -4.38 2.00 12.99
C LYS A 52 -5.51 3.05 13.00
N PHE A 53 -5.19 4.29 13.34
CA PHE A 53 -6.07 5.45 13.28
C PHE A 53 -6.45 5.89 11.85
N MET A 54 -5.57 5.70 10.86
CA MET A 54 -5.80 6.08 9.45
C MET A 54 -6.86 5.17 8.78
N VAL A 55 -7.00 3.93 9.25
CA VAL A 55 -7.93 2.93 8.70
C VAL A 55 -9.31 2.99 9.38
N ARG A 56 -9.53 3.94 10.31
CA ARG A 56 -10.84 4.12 10.92
C ARG A 56 -11.80 4.72 9.89
N PRO A 57 -13.01 4.15 9.69
CA PRO A 57 -13.95 4.62 8.67
C PRO A 57 -14.30 6.09 8.84
N ALA A 58 -14.33 6.60 10.08
CA ALA A 58 -14.53 8.02 10.36
C ALA A 58 -13.47 8.94 9.71
N PHE A 59 -12.18 8.57 9.74
CA PHE A 59 -11.12 9.37 9.11
C PHE A 59 -11.22 9.38 7.59
N VAL A 60 -11.60 8.24 7.00
CA VAL A 60 -11.81 8.12 5.55
C VAL A 60 -12.93 9.05 5.08
N TRP A 61 -14.07 9.07 5.80
CA TRP A 61 -15.17 9.97 5.49
C TRP A 61 -14.81 11.44 5.66
N SER A 62 -14.09 11.81 6.72
CA SER A 62 -13.64 13.19 6.92
C SER A 62 -12.66 13.63 5.84
N PHE A 63 -11.71 12.78 5.45
CA PHE A 63 -10.76 13.09 4.39
C PHE A 63 -11.45 13.19 3.02
N LEU A 64 -12.37 12.27 2.73
CA LEU A 64 -13.18 12.32 1.50
C LEU A 64 -14.01 13.60 1.44
N ALA A 65 -14.68 13.97 2.54
CA ALA A 65 -15.45 15.20 2.63
C ALA A 65 -14.57 16.44 2.43
N LEU A 66 -13.36 16.47 3.00
CA LEU A 66 -12.38 17.53 2.80
C LEU A 66 -12.00 17.67 1.31
N VAL A 67 -11.68 16.56 0.64
CA VAL A 67 -11.35 16.56 -0.79
C VAL A 67 -12.51 17.07 -1.63
N VAL A 68 -13.74 16.64 -1.34
CA VAL A 68 -14.94 17.11 -2.04
C VAL A 68 -15.15 18.61 -1.83
N LEU A 69 -15.06 19.09 -0.59
CA LEU A 69 -15.22 20.52 -0.26
C LEU A 69 -14.16 21.38 -0.96
N LEU A 70 -12.91 20.92 -1.04
CA LEU A 70 -11.84 21.63 -1.73
C LEU A 70 -12.17 21.78 -3.23
N ASN A 71 -12.59 20.69 -3.88
CA ASN A 71 -12.95 20.70 -5.29
C ASN A 71 -14.18 21.59 -5.56
N VAL A 72 -15.23 21.47 -4.75
CA VAL A 72 -16.42 22.32 -4.85
C VAL A 72 -16.06 23.79 -4.65
N GLY A 73 -15.20 24.09 -3.67
CA GLY A 73 -14.71 25.46 -3.42
C GLY A 73 -13.97 26.05 -4.63
N VAL A 74 -13.13 25.26 -5.29
CA VAL A 74 -12.45 25.66 -6.53
C VAL A 74 -13.48 25.92 -7.63
N VAL A 75 -14.44 25.01 -7.85
CA VAL A 75 -15.48 25.17 -8.87
C VAL A 75 -16.32 26.44 -8.63
N ILE A 76 -16.73 26.72 -7.38
CA ILE A 76 -17.46 27.94 -7.04
C ILE A 76 -16.61 29.19 -7.33
N ARG A 77 -15.33 29.19 -6.94
CA ARG A 77 -14.42 30.31 -7.21
C ARG A 77 -14.21 30.56 -8.70
N TYR A 78 -14.08 29.50 -9.50
CA TYR A 78 -13.96 29.61 -10.95
C TYR A 78 -15.28 29.97 -11.62
N SER A 79 -16.42 29.49 -11.13
CA SER A 79 -17.75 29.84 -11.65
C SER A 79 -18.15 31.28 -11.32
N GLN A 80 -17.63 31.85 -10.23
CA GLN A 80 -17.81 33.26 -9.85
C GLN A 80 -16.87 34.20 -10.60
N LYS A 81 -15.81 33.69 -11.25
CA LYS A 81 -15.24 34.38 -12.41
C LYS A 81 -16.25 34.24 -13.54
N THR A 82 -17.29 35.08 -13.50
CA THR A 82 -17.89 35.51 -14.75
C THR A 82 -16.73 36.02 -15.60
N VAL A 83 -16.58 35.47 -16.80
CA VAL A 83 -15.83 36.11 -17.87
C VAL A 83 -16.61 37.40 -18.18
N SER A 84 -16.45 38.39 -17.31
CA SER A 84 -16.88 39.77 -17.53
C SER A 84 -15.78 40.45 -18.29
N GLU A 85 -15.48 39.91 -19.46
CA GLU A 85 -14.82 40.64 -20.50
C GLU A 85 -15.64 40.31 -21.74
N PRO A 86 -16.58 41.18 -22.17
CA PRO A 86 -16.81 41.22 -23.59
C PRO A 86 -15.42 41.52 -24.14
N GLN A 87 -14.82 40.51 -24.78
CA GLN A 87 -13.68 40.73 -25.64
C GLN A 87 -14.19 41.71 -26.70
N ASP A 88 -14.00 42.98 -26.39
CA ASP A 88 -14.54 44.12 -27.10
C ASP A 88 -14.03 43.93 -28.52
N ALA A 89 -14.90 43.57 -29.46
CA ALA A 89 -14.48 43.21 -30.82
C ALA A 89 -13.67 44.36 -31.46
N SER A 90 -13.86 45.58 -30.93
CA SER A 90 -13.07 46.78 -31.18
C SER A 90 -11.60 46.65 -30.76
N THR A 91 -11.29 46.07 -29.59
CA THR A 91 -9.92 45.83 -29.11
C THR A 91 -9.24 44.72 -29.92
N PHE A 92 -9.96 43.64 -30.24
CA PHE A 92 -9.45 42.57 -31.13
C PHE A 92 -9.15 43.08 -32.54
N ALA A 93 -10.07 43.86 -33.12
CA ALA A 93 -9.88 44.45 -34.44
C ALA A 93 -8.71 45.44 -34.47
N LYS A 94 -8.43 46.12 -33.36
CA LYS A 94 -7.31 47.06 -33.22
C LYS A 94 -5.97 46.34 -33.09
N GLU A 95 -5.92 45.24 -32.36
CA GLU A 95 -4.68 44.47 -32.14
C GLU A 95 -4.25 43.67 -33.38
N TYR A 96 -5.21 43.18 -34.18
CA TYR A 96 -4.94 42.48 -35.44
C TYR A 96 -5.01 43.38 -36.69
N GLY A 97 -5.18 44.69 -36.52
CA GLY A 97 -5.21 45.66 -37.62
C GLY A 97 -6.40 45.51 -38.58
N LEU A 98 -7.45 44.79 -38.18
CA LEU A 98 -8.63 44.49 -39.02
C LEU A 98 -9.60 45.67 -39.16
N GLY A 99 -9.45 46.72 -38.34
CA GLY A 99 -10.31 47.92 -38.37
C GLY A 99 -9.95 48.98 -39.42
N ALA A 100 -8.86 48.80 -40.17
CA ALA A 100 -8.32 49.81 -41.10
C ALA A 100 -8.34 49.36 -42.57
N PHE A 101 -9.39 48.67 -43.01
CA PHE A 101 -9.66 48.57 -44.45
C PHE A 101 -10.27 49.89 -44.92
N ASP A 102 -9.40 50.74 -45.44
CA ASP A 102 -9.69 51.99 -46.12
C ASP A 102 -10.90 51.84 -47.06
N THR A 103 -12.00 52.51 -46.70
CA THR A 103 -13.06 52.86 -47.64
C THR A 103 -12.86 54.31 -48.05
N ASN A 104 -11.80 54.54 -48.83
CA ASN A 104 -11.68 55.71 -49.68
C ASN A 104 -11.43 55.22 -51.11
N LEU A 105 -12.51 54.96 -51.84
CA LEU A 105 -12.56 54.98 -53.29
C LEU A 105 -13.78 55.79 -53.74
#